data_AF-K6ZTD8-F1
#
_entry.id   AF-K6ZTD8-F1
#
_cell.length_a   1.000
_cell.length_b   1.000
_cell.length_c   1.000
_cell.angle_alpha   90.00
_cell.angle_beta   90.00
_cell.angle_gamma   90.00
#
_symmetry.space_group_name_H-M   'P 1'
#
loop_
_entity.id
_entity.type
_entity.pdbx_description
1 polymer ?
#
loop_
_entity_poly.entity_id
_entity_poly.type
_entity_poly.pdbx_seq_one_letter_code
_entity_poly.pdbx_strand_id
1 'polypeptide(L)'
;MLLELGVRISDEYFESNFLGHSFEHVTAKILADFDVALASSFSQDYQTKLMQVFAVELEPTVGLERMLSELKVPYCVATSSSPQRVSRALEITRIGHYFGDQVFTSSEVKNGKPAPDLFLYAAEKMGVHPQCCLVIEDSPAGIQGAKAAQMQVIRYAGAGHMQQWRQPGESSVDDLTTIKNWQALYALAPTLNTIHNMRDKRG
;
A
#
# COMPACT_ATOMS: atom_id res chain seq x y z
N MET A 1 8.38 9.56 -19.90
CA MET A 1 7.95 10.85 -19.34
C MET A 1 9.16 11.62 -18.81
N LEU A 2 9.77 11.28 -17.67
CA LEU A 2 10.94 12.03 -17.17
C LEU A 2 12.16 12.00 -18.12
N LEU A 3 12.44 10.83 -18.72
CA LEU A 3 13.49 10.70 -19.74
C LEU A 3 13.30 11.63 -20.95
N GLU A 4 12.04 11.91 -21.33
CA GLU A 4 11.71 12.81 -22.44
C GLU A 4 12.03 14.27 -22.10
N LEU A 5 12.12 14.58 -20.80
CA LEU A 5 12.53 15.89 -20.26
C LEU A 5 14.03 15.95 -19.92
N GLY A 6 14.82 14.93 -20.31
CA GLY A 6 16.25 14.85 -20.00
C GLY A 6 16.58 14.39 -18.57
N VAL A 7 15.57 14.09 -17.75
CA VAL A 7 15.75 13.61 -16.38
C VAL A 7 16.03 12.10 -16.40
N ARG A 8 17.27 11.73 -16.10
CA ARG A 8 17.72 10.33 -15.96
C ARG A 8 17.99 10.04 -14.49
N ILE A 9 17.27 9.08 -13.93
CA ILE A 9 17.43 8.63 -12.54
C ILE A 9 17.84 7.17 -12.51
N SER A 10 18.63 6.79 -11.52
CA SER A 10 18.87 5.39 -11.18
C SER A 10 17.71 4.83 -10.36
N ASP A 11 17.63 3.50 -10.24
CA ASP A 11 16.67 2.84 -9.36
C ASP A 11 16.87 3.27 -7.90
N GLU A 12 18.12 3.35 -7.44
CA GLU A 12 18.48 3.82 -6.08
C GLU A 12 17.98 5.25 -5.81
N TYR A 13 18.10 6.14 -6.80
CA TYR A 13 17.58 7.49 -6.68
C TYR A 13 16.05 7.46 -6.60
N PHE A 14 15.38 6.67 -7.45
CA PHE A 14 13.93 6.52 -7.41
C PHE A 14 13.45 6.01 -6.05
N GLU A 15 14.08 4.99 -5.50
CA GLU A 15 13.75 4.41 -4.19
C GLU A 15 13.90 5.43 -3.07
N SER A 16 15.02 6.14 -3.03
CA SER A 16 15.35 7.07 -1.94
C SER A 16 14.55 8.36 -1.98
N ASN A 17 14.04 8.75 -3.16
CA ASN A 17 13.52 10.10 -3.38
C ASN A 17 12.08 10.13 -3.86
N PHE A 18 11.62 9.11 -4.60
CA PHE A 18 10.30 9.12 -5.23
C PHE A 18 9.36 8.06 -4.65
N LEU A 19 9.87 6.87 -4.36
CA LEU A 19 9.04 5.78 -3.85
C LEU A 19 8.44 6.15 -2.49
N GLY A 20 7.11 6.04 -2.38
CA GLY A 20 6.38 6.38 -1.15
C GLY A 20 6.24 7.89 -0.86
N HIS A 21 6.77 8.77 -1.72
CA HIS A 21 6.68 10.21 -1.55
C HIS A 21 5.47 10.82 -2.30
N SER A 22 5.02 11.99 -1.85
CA SER A 22 3.94 12.73 -2.52
C SER A 22 4.39 13.29 -3.87
N PHE A 23 3.42 13.60 -4.74
CA PHE A 23 3.74 14.17 -6.05
C PHE A 23 4.39 15.56 -5.94
N GLU A 24 4.05 16.34 -4.91
CA GLU A 24 4.67 17.62 -4.59
C GLU A 24 6.15 17.43 -4.21
N HIS A 25 6.45 16.43 -3.37
CA HIS A 25 7.83 16.09 -3.02
C HIS A 25 8.64 15.72 -4.26
N VAL A 26 8.09 14.83 -5.10
CA VAL A 26 8.74 14.39 -6.34
C VAL A 26 9.01 15.57 -7.27
N THR A 27 8.02 16.45 -7.46
CA THR A 27 8.16 17.65 -8.30
C THR A 27 9.23 18.59 -7.77
N ALA A 28 9.25 18.83 -6.45
CA ALA A 28 10.25 19.67 -5.80
C ALA A 28 11.67 19.09 -5.97
N LYS A 29 11.84 17.77 -5.84
CA LYS A 29 13.13 17.11 -6.08
C LYS A 29 13.58 17.15 -7.53
N ILE A 30 12.67 16.98 -8.48
CA ILE A 30 13.01 17.08 -9.90
C ILE A 30 13.52 18.50 -10.22
N LEU A 31 12.88 19.53 -9.67
CA LEU A 31 13.35 20.89 -9.81
C LEU A 31 14.71 21.11 -9.13
N ALA A 32 14.87 20.66 -7.89
CA ALA A 32 16.09 20.90 -7.12
C ALA A 32 17.32 20.18 -7.69
N ASP A 33 17.17 18.92 -8.09
CA ASP A 33 18.30 18.05 -8.41
C ASP A 33 18.60 18.01 -9.92
N PHE A 34 17.64 18.39 -10.77
CA PHE A 34 17.78 18.35 -12.24
C PHE A 34 17.52 19.69 -12.93
N ASP A 35 17.15 20.75 -12.20
CA ASP A 35 16.77 22.07 -12.74
C ASP A 35 15.64 21.98 -13.78
N VAL A 36 14.71 21.04 -13.59
CA VAL A 36 13.56 20.82 -14.48
C VAL A 36 12.26 21.15 -13.76
N ALA A 37 11.57 22.19 -14.25
CA ALA A 37 10.22 22.50 -13.81
C ALA A 37 9.20 21.64 -14.59
N LEU A 38 8.45 20.78 -13.89
CA LEU A 38 7.38 20.02 -14.50
C LEU A 38 6.20 20.94 -14.86
N ALA A 39 5.64 20.75 -16.05
CA ALA A 39 4.44 21.45 -16.47
C ALA A 39 3.26 21.12 -15.54
N SER A 40 2.32 22.05 -15.39
CA SER A 40 1.11 21.83 -14.58
C SER A 40 0.26 20.66 -15.08
N SER A 41 0.32 20.32 -16.37
CA SER A 41 -0.36 19.15 -16.95
C SER A 41 0.32 17.82 -16.62
N PHE A 42 1.59 17.81 -16.18
CA PHE A 42 2.38 16.59 -16.07
C PHE A 42 1.74 15.57 -15.12
N SER A 43 1.09 16.02 -14.05
CA SER A 43 0.38 15.15 -13.11
C SER A 43 -0.78 14.41 -13.79
N GLN A 44 -1.56 15.10 -14.61
CA GLN A 44 -2.67 14.55 -15.37
C GLN A 44 -2.18 13.63 -16.49
N ASP A 45 -1.12 14.02 -17.19
CA ASP A 45 -0.48 13.21 -18.23
C ASP A 45 0.06 11.91 -17.64
N TYR A 46 0.70 11.99 -16.46
CA TYR A 46 1.21 10.85 -15.72
C TYR A 46 0.09 9.92 -15.29
N GLN A 47 -0.99 10.46 -14.71
CA GLN A 47 -2.15 9.66 -14.33
C GLN A 47 -2.78 8.95 -15.54
N THR A 48 -2.92 9.65 -16.66
CA THR A 48 -3.45 9.07 -17.90
C THR A 48 -2.59 7.90 -18.38
N LYS A 49 -1.28 8.08 -18.44
CA LYS A 49 -0.34 7.03 -18.86
C LYS A 49 -0.33 5.86 -17.88
N LEU A 50 -0.39 6.13 -16.58
CA LEU A 50 -0.48 5.11 -15.54
C LEU A 50 -1.73 4.25 -15.70
N MET A 51 -2.89 4.85 -16.00
CA MET A 51 -4.14 4.11 -16.22
C MET A 51 -4.11 3.25 -17.48
N GLN A 52 -3.42 3.70 -18.53
CA GLN A 52 -3.21 2.89 -19.73
C GLN A 52 -2.34 1.66 -19.45
N VAL A 53 -1.25 1.84 -18.69
CA VAL A 53 -0.38 0.72 -18.26
C VAL A 53 -1.16 -0.24 -17.36
N PHE A 54 -1.91 0.28 -16.38
CA PHE A 54 -2.72 -0.56 -15.50
C PHE A 54 -3.68 -1.45 -16.29
N ALA A 55 -4.32 -0.92 -17.33
CA ALA A 55 -5.30 -1.67 -18.13
C ALA A 55 -4.70 -2.89 -18.86
N VAL A 56 -3.37 -2.95 -19.01
CA VAL A 56 -2.68 -4.02 -19.76
C VAL A 56 -1.80 -4.88 -18.86
N GLU A 57 -1.15 -4.28 -17.85
CA GLU A 57 -0.08 -4.92 -17.09
C GLU A 57 -0.41 -5.17 -15.61
N LEU A 58 -1.50 -4.59 -15.07
CA LEU A 58 -1.82 -4.75 -13.65
C LEU A 58 -2.43 -6.12 -13.36
N GLU A 59 -1.71 -6.92 -12.57
CA GLU A 59 -2.17 -8.24 -12.12
C GLU A 59 -2.23 -8.33 -10.59
N PRO A 60 -3.14 -9.14 -10.02
CA PRO A 60 -3.09 -9.52 -8.62
C PRO A 60 -1.76 -10.21 -8.27
N THR A 61 -1.25 -9.97 -7.07
CA THR A 61 -0.09 -10.74 -6.59
C THR A 61 -0.46 -12.21 -6.41
N VAL A 62 0.49 -13.11 -6.70
CA VAL A 62 0.25 -14.56 -6.70
C VAL A 62 -0.31 -15.03 -5.36
N GLY A 63 -1.53 -15.59 -5.38
CA GLY A 63 -2.22 -16.13 -4.20
C GLY A 63 -3.09 -15.13 -3.44
N LEU A 64 -3.19 -13.87 -3.89
CA LEU A 64 -3.98 -12.83 -3.22
C LEU A 64 -5.46 -13.21 -3.13
N GLU A 65 -6.08 -13.62 -4.24
CA GLU A 65 -7.50 -13.99 -4.26
C GLU A 65 -7.80 -15.17 -3.32
N ARG A 66 -6.93 -16.18 -3.31
CA ARG A 66 -7.06 -17.32 -2.39
C ARG A 66 -7.03 -16.84 -0.94
N MET A 67 -6.07 -15.99 -0.58
CA MET A 67 -5.99 -15.40 0.75
C MET A 67 -7.26 -14.62 1.10
N LEU A 68 -7.74 -13.76 0.21
CA LEU A 68 -8.98 -13.01 0.45
C LEU A 68 -10.19 -13.92 0.66
N SER A 69 -10.30 -15.02 -0.11
CA SER A 69 -11.40 -15.99 0.02
C SER A 69 -11.37 -16.80 1.32
N GLU A 70 -10.18 -16.97 1.92
CA GLU A 70 -9.97 -17.75 3.14
C GLU A 70 -10.10 -16.89 4.41
N LEU A 71 -10.03 -15.54 4.31
CA LEU A 71 -10.21 -14.64 5.45
C LEU A 71 -11.59 -14.83 6.13
N LYS A 72 -11.59 -14.84 7.47
CA LYS A 72 -12.78 -14.97 8.34
C LYS A 72 -12.93 -13.81 9.33
N VAL A 73 -12.14 -12.76 9.17
CA VAL A 73 -12.20 -11.52 9.96
C VAL A 73 -12.65 -10.35 9.09
N PRO A 74 -13.18 -9.26 9.66
CA PRO A 74 -13.40 -8.02 8.90
C PRO A 74 -12.08 -7.48 8.35
N TYR A 75 -12.09 -6.99 7.11
CA TYR A 75 -10.92 -6.39 6.47
C TYR A 75 -11.32 -5.26 5.53
N CYS A 76 -10.38 -4.37 5.25
CA CYS A 76 -10.56 -3.23 4.37
C CYS A 76 -9.27 -2.93 3.58
N VAL A 77 -9.36 -2.04 2.60
CA VAL A 77 -8.20 -1.40 1.97
C VAL A 77 -7.98 -0.03 2.58
N ALA A 78 -6.74 0.29 2.95
CA ALA A 78 -6.32 1.63 3.38
C ALA A 78 -5.14 2.10 2.50
N THR A 79 -5.39 2.99 1.54
CA THR A 79 -4.43 3.35 0.47
C THR A 79 -4.16 4.86 0.37
N SER A 80 -2.92 5.24 0.03
CA SER A 80 -2.60 6.63 -0.37
C SER A 80 -3.00 6.95 -1.82
N SER A 81 -3.71 6.03 -2.50
CA SER A 81 -4.22 6.25 -3.85
C SER A 81 -5.44 7.16 -3.85
N SER A 82 -5.62 7.89 -4.96
CA SER A 82 -6.87 8.58 -5.21
C SER A 82 -8.03 7.57 -5.37
N PRO A 83 -9.27 7.96 -5.07
CA PRO A 83 -10.46 7.13 -5.26
C PRO A 83 -10.56 6.54 -6.68
N GLN A 84 -10.25 7.34 -7.70
CA GLN A 84 -10.27 6.92 -9.10
C GLN A 84 -9.23 5.83 -9.38
N ARG A 85 -8.00 5.99 -8.84
CA ARG A 85 -6.91 5.04 -9.05
C ARG A 85 -7.19 3.70 -8.36
N VAL A 86 -7.64 3.71 -7.11
CA VAL A 86 -7.94 2.46 -6.39
C VAL A 86 -9.15 1.75 -6.99
N SER A 87 -10.21 2.48 -7.35
CA SER A 87 -11.39 1.91 -8.00
C SER A 87 -11.02 1.21 -9.31
N ARG A 88 -10.23 1.88 -10.17
CA ARG A 88 -9.79 1.29 -11.43
C ARG A 88 -8.88 0.08 -11.23
N ALA A 89 -7.96 0.12 -10.26
CA ALA A 89 -7.10 -1.01 -9.94
C ALA A 89 -7.92 -2.23 -9.48
N LEU A 90 -8.90 -2.05 -8.58
CA LEU A 90 -9.79 -3.10 -8.09
C LEU A 90 -10.70 -3.68 -9.18
N GLU A 91 -11.12 -2.85 -10.14
CA GLU A 91 -11.90 -3.28 -11.31
C GLU A 91 -11.07 -4.17 -12.25
N ILE A 92 -9.87 -3.70 -12.64
CA ILE A 92 -8.98 -4.44 -13.55
C ILE A 92 -8.57 -5.79 -12.97
N THR A 93 -8.19 -5.78 -11.69
CA THR A 93 -7.78 -6.99 -10.97
C THR A 93 -8.97 -7.88 -10.57
N ARG A 94 -10.20 -7.41 -10.74
CA ARG A 94 -11.46 -8.11 -10.43
C ARG A 94 -11.63 -8.50 -8.96
N ILE A 95 -10.84 -7.95 -8.05
CA ILE A 95 -10.91 -8.25 -6.60
C ILE A 95 -11.78 -7.27 -5.81
N GLY A 96 -12.34 -6.23 -6.44
CA GLY A 96 -13.15 -5.21 -5.75
C GLY A 96 -14.34 -5.79 -4.96
N HIS A 97 -14.90 -6.90 -5.42
CA HIS A 97 -16.01 -7.59 -4.75
C HIS A 97 -15.67 -8.13 -3.35
N TYR A 98 -14.38 -8.34 -3.02
CA TYR A 98 -13.97 -8.74 -1.67
C TYR A 98 -14.09 -7.61 -0.65
N PHE A 99 -13.98 -6.35 -1.08
CA PHE A 99 -13.92 -5.20 -0.17
C PHE A 99 -15.27 -4.47 -0.05
N GLY A 100 -16.06 -4.45 -1.13
CA GLY A 100 -17.27 -3.63 -1.18
C GLY A 100 -16.93 -2.16 -0.92
N ASP A 101 -17.63 -1.53 0.00
CA ASP A 101 -17.41 -0.13 0.39
C ASP A 101 -16.26 0.07 1.39
N GLN A 102 -15.58 -1.00 1.81
CA GLN A 102 -14.49 -0.95 2.81
C GLN A 102 -13.14 -0.61 2.14
N VAL A 103 -13.13 0.51 1.41
CA VAL A 103 -11.95 1.04 0.73
C VAL A 103 -11.77 2.50 1.15
N PHE A 104 -10.73 2.75 1.94
CA PHE A 104 -10.41 4.05 2.49
C PHE A 104 -9.15 4.62 1.85
N THR A 105 -9.21 5.90 1.55
CA THR A 105 -8.21 6.63 0.77
C THR A 105 -7.64 7.80 1.55
N SER A 106 -6.41 8.21 1.23
CA SER A 106 -5.80 9.40 1.84
C SER A 106 -6.59 10.69 1.62
N SER A 107 -7.51 10.75 0.65
CA SER A 107 -8.38 11.92 0.46
C SER A 107 -9.45 12.09 1.54
N GLU A 108 -9.67 11.06 2.38
CA GLU A 108 -10.64 11.10 3.47
C GLU A 108 -10.02 11.57 4.79
N VAL A 109 -8.72 11.83 4.82
CA VAL A 109 -7.99 12.25 6.01
C VAL A 109 -7.16 13.49 5.75
N LYS A 110 -6.85 14.21 6.83
CA LYS A 110 -6.04 15.44 6.75
C LYS A 110 -4.59 15.14 6.38
N ASN A 111 -4.01 14.09 6.96
CA ASN A 111 -2.62 13.72 6.74
C ASN A 111 -2.54 12.27 6.24
N GLY A 112 -1.95 12.06 5.06
CA GLY A 112 -1.65 10.72 4.55
C GLY A 112 -0.46 10.07 5.26
N LYS A 113 -0.19 8.80 4.92
CA LYS A 113 1.03 8.08 5.35
C LYS A 113 2.28 8.97 5.13
N PRO A 114 3.24 9.07 6.07
CA PRO A 114 3.42 8.24 7.27
C PRO A 114 2.64 8.70 8.51
N ALA A 115 1.74 9.68 8.41
CA ALA A 115 0.84 10.01 9.51
C ALA A 115 -0.13 8.83 9.77
N PRO A 116 -0.60 8.65 11.02
CA PRO A 116 -1.46 7.54 11.40
C PRO A 116 -2.92 7.70 10.94
N ASP A 117 -3.32 8.90 10.50
CA ASP A 117 -4.72 9.31 10.32
C ASP A 117 -5.50 8.33 9.44
N LEU A 118 -4.93 7.88 8.31
CA LEU A 118 -5.60 6.94 7.40
C LEU A 118 -5.91 5.59 8.06
N PHE A 119 -4.98 5.07 8.85
CA PHE A 119 -5.18 3.80 9.54
C PHE A 119 -6.18 3.94 10.70
N LEU A 120 -6.09 5.02 11.47
CA LEU A 120 -7.05 5.32 12.54
C LEU A 120 -8.46 5.51 11.99
N TYR A 121 -8.59 6.23 10.88
CA TYR A 121 -9.86 6.41 10.18
C TYR A 121 -10.43 5.08 9.68
N ALA A 122 -9.61 4.22 9.07
CA ALA A 122 -10.05 2.89 8.64
C ALA A 122 -10.54 2.05 9.83
N ALA A 123 -9.80 2.02 10.94
CA ALA A 123 -10.22 1.29 12.14
C ALA A 123 -11.54 1.82 12.73
N GLU A 124 -11.71 3.15 12.77
CA GLU A 124 -12.95 3.79 13.21
C GLU A 124 -14.14 3.37 12.32
N LYS A 125 -14.00 3.44 10.99
CA LYS A 125 -15.04 3.03 10.04
C LYS A 125 -15.38 1.55 10.11
N MET A 126 -14.39 0.73 10.46
CA MET A 126 -14.55 -0.71 10.66
C MET A 126 -15.08 -1.06 12.07
N GLY A 127 -15.21 -0.08 12.97
CA GLY A 127 -15.69 -0.30 14.34
C GLY A 127 -14.75 -1.12 15.21
N VAL A 128 -13.44 -1.10 14.94
CA VAL A 128 -12.42 -1.90 15.64
C VAL A 128 -11.39 -1.02 16.33
N HIS A 129 -10.85 -1.47 17.46
CA HIS A 129 -9.77 -0.76 18.14
C HIS A 129 -8.45 -0.93 17.37
N PRO A 130 -7.59 0.11 17.26
CA PRO A 130 -6.33 0.02 16.50
C PRO A 130 -5.42 -1.13 16.95
N GLN A 131 -5.37 -1.43 18.25
CA GLN A 131 -4.56 -2.54 18.78
C GLN A 131 -5.06 -3.93 18.35
N CYS A 132 -6.28 -4.03 17.85
CA CYS A 132 -6.84 -5.27 17.29
C CYS A 132 -6.65 -5.35 15.77
N CYS A 133 -5.99 -4.37 15.16
CA CYS A 133 -5.74 -4.33 13.73
C CYS A 133 -4.37 -4.90 13.38
N LEU A 134 -4.34 -5.68 12.30
CA LEU A 134 -3.12 -6.12 11.63
C LEU A 134 -3.07 -5.48 10.25
N VAL A 135 -2.01 -4.71 9.99
CA VAL A 135 -1.74 -4.07 8.71
C VAL A 135 -0.75 -4.92 7.92
N ILE A 136 -1.07 -5.19 6.65
CA ILE A 136 -0.15 -5.79 5.68
C ILE A 136 0.29 -4.69 4.72
N GLU A 137 1.58 -4.37 4.70
CA GLU A 137 2.08 -3.20 3.96
C GLU A 137 3.48 -3.44 3.37
N ASP A 138 3.76 -2.85 2.20
CA ASP A 138 5.04 -2.96 1.50
C ASP A 138 5.89 -1.68 1.61
N SER A 139 5.27 -0.51 1.73
CA SER A 139 5.95 0.78 1.74
C SER A 139 6.48 1.20 3.12
N PRO A 140 7.68 1.81 3.20
CA PRO A 140 8.20 2.37 4.46
C PRO A 140 7.25 3.39 5.10
N ALA A 141 6.65 4.27 4.30
CA ALA A 141 5.71 5.28 4.79
C ALA A 141 4.46 4.65 5.42
N GLY A 142 3.92 3.58 4.81
CA GLY A 142 2.79 2.85 5.37
C GLY A 142 3.13 2.09 6.64
N ILE A 143 4.30 1.44 6.69
CA ILE A 143 4.80 0.77 7.90
C ILE A 143 4.92 1.77 9.06
N GLN A 144 5.50 2.95 8.80
CA GLN A 144 5.60 4.02 9.79
C GLN A 144 4.22 4.50 10.27
N GLY A 145 3.28 4.73 9.35
CA GLY A 145 1.92 5.16 9.69
C GLY A 145 1.16 4.14 10.52
N ALA A 146 1.29 2.85 10.22
CA ALA A 146 0.62 1.79 10.98
C ALA A 146 1.21 1.63 12.38
N LYS A 147 2.54 1.73 12.51
CA LYS A 147 3.22 1.79 13.83
C LYS A 147 2.78 3.01 14.64
N ALA A 148 2.69 4.19 14.01
CA ALA A 148 2.21 5.41 14.64
C ALA A 148 0.73 5.31 15.09
N ALA A 149 -0.08 4.52 14.37
CA ALA A 149 -1.46 4.20 14.76
C ALA A 149 -1.55 3.10 15.84
N GLN A 150 -0.42 2.62 16.36
CA GLN A 150 -0.34 1.53 17.35
C GLN A 150 -0.97 0.21 16.87
N MET A 151 -0.90 -0.06 15.57
CA MET A 151 -1.36 -1.30 14.95
C MET A 151 -0.21 -2.29 14.78
N GLN A 152 -0.55 -3.59 14.73
CA GLN A 152 0.41 -4.61 14.31
C GLN A 152 0.71 -4.47 12.82
N VAL A 153 1.95 -4.74 12.40
CA VAL A 153 2.37 -4.67 11.00
C VAL A 153 3.11 -5.94 10.60
N ILE A 154 2.79 -6.47 9.42
CA ILE A 154 3.61 -7.41 8.69
C ILE A 154 4.02 -6.76 7.36
N ARG A 155 5.32 -6.79 7.04
CA ARG A 155 5.81 -6.32 5.74
C ARG A 155 5.47 -7.34 4.65
N TYR A 156 4.87 -6.89 3.55
CA TYR A 156 4.73 -7.70 2.35
C TYR A 156 5.82 -7.35 1.33
N ALA A 157 6.61 -8.34 0.93
CA ALA A 157 7.71 -8.20 -0.03
C ALA A 157 7.57 -9.18 -1.21
N GLY A 158 6.34 -9.59 -1.53
CA GLY A 158 6.03 -10.53 -2.61
C GLY A 158 5.61 -9.87 -3.94
N ALA A 159 5.52 -8.54 -3.99
CA ALA A 159 5.08 -7.82 -5.18
C ALA A 159 6.11 -7.92 -6.32
N GLY A 160 5.65 -7.97 -7.57
CA GLY A 160 6.53 -8.14 -8.75
C GLY A 160 7.60 -7.05 -8.87
N HIS A 161 7.26 -5.82 -8.48
CA HIS A 161 8.22 -4.70 -8.45
C HIS A 161 9.37 -4.93 -7.45
N MET A 162 9.13 -5.66 -6.36
CA MET A 162 10.15 -6.02 -5.35
C MET A 162 11.10 -7.13 -5.83
N GLN A 163 10.80 -7.83 -6.94
CA GLN A 163 11.67 -8.89 -7.46
C GLN A 163 12.90 -8.33 -8.19
N GLN A 164 12.81 -7.12 -8.73
CA GLN A 164 13.90 -6.42 -9.42
C GLN A 164 14.76 -5.56 -8.47
N TRP A 165 14.21 -5.20 -7.30
CA TRP A 165 14.78 -4.21 -6.38
C TRP A 165 15.51 -4.82 -5.16
N ARG A 166 16.35 -5.84 -5.36
CA ARG A 166 17.28 -6.28 -4.31
C ARG A 166 18.70 -5.76 -4.58
N GLN A 167 19.15 -4.82 -3.77
CA GLN A 167 20.58 -4.67 -3.47
C GLN A 167 20.91 -5.38 -2.15
N PRO A 168 22.06 -6.08 -2.06
CA PRO A 168 22.59 -6.56 -0.78
C PRO A 168 23.08 -5.35 0.01
N GLY A 169 22.34 -4.96 1.04
CA GLY A 169 22.70 -3.81 1.89
C GLY A 169 21.55 -2.93 2.35
N GLU A 170 20.29 -3.23 1.97
CA GLU A 170 19.12 -2.63 2.63
C GLU A 170 19.22 -2.96 4.12
N SER A 171 19.72 -2.00 4.88
CA SER A 171 19.91 -2.12 6.31
C SER A 171 18.55 -2.45 6.88
N SER A 172 18.49 -3.59 7.57
CA SER A 172 17.30 -4.11 8.26
C SER A 172 16.56 -2.97 8.95
N VAL A 173 15.51 -2.45 8.31
CA VAL A 173 14.55 -1.59 8.99
C VAL A 173 13.75 -2.52 9.89
N ASP A 174 14.26 -2.68 11.11
CA ASP A 174 13.68 -3.36 12.26
C ASP A 174 13.44 -4.87 12.11
N ASP A 175 13.30 -5.57 13.24
CA ASP A 175 12.81 -6.95 13.40
C ASP A 175 11.34 -7.12 12.93
N LEU A 176 11.01 -6.56 11.76
CA LEU A 176 9.65 -6.58 11.24
C LEU A 176 9.43 -7.89 10.49
N THR A 177 8.49 -8.68 10.99
CA THR A 177 8.01 -9.89 10.32
C THR A 177 7.65 -9.59 8.87
N THR A 178 8.31 -10.29 7.95
CA THR A 178 8.18 -10.08 6.51
C THR A 178 7.71 -11.35 5.82
N ILE A 179 6.66 -11.25 5.01
CA ILE A 179 6.18 -12.34 4.14
C ILE A 179 6.43 -12.01 2.67
N LYS A 180 6.72 -13.04 1.87
CA LYS A 180 6.93 -12.94 0.41
C LYS A 180 5.85 -13.67 -0.40
N ASN A 181 4.96 -14.37 0.28
CA ASN A 181 3.84 -15.08 -0.29
C ASN A 181 2.68 -15.05 0.70
N TRP A 182 1.45 -15.13 0.19
CA TRP A 182 0.26 -15.02 1.01
C TRP A 182 0.01 -16.25 1.89
N GLN A 183 0.53 -17.43 1.55
CA GLN A 183 0.39 -18.63 2.36
C GLN A 183 1.08 -18.48 3.73
N ALA A 184 2.17 -17.72 3.80
CA ALA A 184 2.88 -17.44 5.06
C ALA A 184 2.05 -16.60 6.06
N LEU A 185 1.03 -15.87 5.59
CA LEU A 185 0.21 -15.01 6.44
C LEU A 185 -0.47 -15.81 7.55
N TYR A 186 -1.09 -16.94 7.23
CA TYR A 186 -1.83 -17.74 8.22
C TYR A 186 -0.93 -18.52 9.17
N ALA A 187 0.33 -18.78 8.79
CA ALA A 187 1.30 -19.34 9.72
C ALA A 187 1.67 -18.34 10.84
N LEU A 188 1.70 -17.05 10.51
CA LEU A 188 2.03 -15.96 11.44
C LEU A 188 0.80 -15.45 12.20
N ALA A 189 -0.37 -15.49 11.58
CA ALA A 189 -1.64 -15.02 12.13
C ALA A 189 -2.75 -16.05 11.85
N PRO A 190 -2.75 -17.21 12.52
CA PRO A 190 -3.69 -18.32 12.27
C PRO A 190 -5.14 -17.97 12.62
N THR A 191 -5.37 -16.94 13.43
CA THR A 191 -6.72 -16.48 13.77
C THR A 191 -7.45 -15.83 12.58
N LEU A 192 -6.73 -15.40 11.53
CA LEU A 192 -7.33 -14.69 10.39
C LEU A 192 -8.24 -15.56 9.52
N ASN A 193 -8.03 -16.87 9.48
CA ASN A 193 -8.85 -17.81 8.68
C ASN A 193 -9.64 -18.80 9.54
N THR A 194 -9.66 -18.61 10.86
CA THR A 194 -10.37 -19.49 11.80
C THR A 194 -11.59 -18.78 12.37
N ILE A 195 -12.76 -19.43 12.34
CA ILE A 195 -13.97 -18.89 12.98
C ILE A 195 -13.80 -18.99 14.50
N HIS A 196 -13.67 -17.85 15.19
CA HIS A 196 -13.82 -17.82 16.64
C HIS A 196 -15.32 -17.78 16.98
N ASN A 197 -15.84 -18.90 17.48
CA ASN A 197 -17.12 -18.90 18.18
C ASN A 197 -16.96 -18.07 19.45
N MET A 198 -17.39 -16.80 19.42
CA MET A 198 -17.62 -16.02 20.64
C MET A 198 -18.89 -16.52 21.36
N ARG A 199 -18.85 -17.79 21.79
CA ARG A 199 -19.77 -18.39 22.76
C ARG A 199 -18.95 -18.98 23.89
N ASP A 200 -18.21 -18.15 24.62
CA ASP A 200 -17.85 -18.48 26.00
C ASP A 200 -17.37 -17.25 26.78
N LYS A 201 -18.32 -16.36 27.11
CA LYS A 201 -18.26 -15.51 28.32
C LYS A 201 -19.68 -15.30 28.85
N ARG A 202 -20.25 -16.38 29.40
CA ARG A 202 -21.19 -16.28 30.53
C ARG A 202 -20.62 -17.16 31.64
N GLY A 203 -20.05 -16.50 32.63
CA GLY A 203 -19.60 -17.02 33.92
C GLY A 203 -19.47 -15.85 34.85
#